data_AF-A0A2E1IKR9-F1
#
_entry.id   AF-A0A2E1IKR9-F1
#
_cell.length_a   1.000
_cell.length_b   1.000
_cell.length_c   1.000
_cell.angle_alpha   90.00
_cell.angle_beta   90.00
_cell.angle_gamma   90.00
#
_symmetry.space_group_name_H-M   'P 1'
#
loop_
_entity.id
_entity.type
_entity.pdbx_description
1 polymer ?
#
loop_
_entity_poly.entity_id
_entity_poly.type
_entity_poly.pdbx_seq_one_letter_code
_entity_poly.pdbx_strand_id
1 'polypeptide(L)' 'MRPCTVCGGSGIQRVSSQRFRTCLACLGRGELSAAVSTAPLNSQPLNSQPLNGLTTAASELSRLVSVTSSVS' A
#
# COMPACT_ATOMS: atom_id res chain seq x y z
N MET A 1 -21.38 -4.01 11.03
CA MET A 1 -20.31 -2.99 11.00
C MET A 1 -19.10 -3.49 11.78
N ARG A 2 -17.88 -3.20 11.34
CA ARG A 2 -16.65 -3.54 12.10
C ARG A 2 -15.87 -2.26 12.38
N PRO A 3 -15.38 -2.05 13.62
CA PRO A 3 -14.59 -0.86 13.94
C PRO A 3 -13.33 -0.85 13.08
N CYS A 4 -12.93 0.35 12.65
CA CYS A 4 -11.72 0.53 11.87
C CYS A 4 -10.51 0.20 12.74
N THR A 5 -9.77 -0.83 12.35
CA THR A 5 -8.59 -1.32 13.08
C THR A 5 -7.43 -0.33 13.04
N VAL A 6 -7.41 0.57 12.06
CA VAL A 6 -6.35 1.59 11.90
C VAL A 6 -6.48 2.71 12.94
N CYS A 7 -7.70 3.14 13.26
CA CYS A 7 -7.95 4.21 14.25
C CYS A 7 -8.66 3.73 15.51
N GLY A 8 -8.82 2.42 15.70
CA GLY A 8 -9.50 1.84 16.85
C GLY A 8 -10.95 2.31 17.04
N GLY A 9 -11.67 2.68 15.97
CA GLY A 9 -13.04 3.17 16.09
C GLY A 9 -13.23 4.69 16.15
N SER A 10 -12.20 5.48 16.43
CA SER A 10 -12.36 6.93 16.67
C SER A 10 -12.64 7.76 15.42
N GLY A 11 -12.25 7.29 14.22
CA GLY A 11 -12.25 8.10 13.01
C GLY A 11 -11.06 9.07 12.90
N ILE A 12 -10.18 9.11 13.90
CA ILE A 12 -9.04 10.02 13.98
C ILE A 12 -7.74 9.23 14.16
N GLN A 13 -6.68 9.63 13.44
CA GLN A 13 -5.31 9.12 13.63
C GLN A 13 -4.45 10.19 14.31
N ARG A 14 -3.64 9.76 15.26
CA ARG A 14 -2.60 10.59 15.86
C ARG A 14 -1.38 10.61 14.95
N VAL A 15 -0.98 11.80 14.49
CA VAL A 15 0.22 12.01 13.66
C VAL A 15 1.43 12.35 14.55
N SER A 16 1.19 13.08 15.64
CA SER A 16 2.17 13.39 16.68
C SER A 16 1.47 13.66 18.02
N SER A 17 2.19 14.02 19.06
CA SER A 17 1.62 14.26 20.40
C SER A 17 0.54 15.35 20.44
N GLN A 18 0.58 16.30 19.51
CA GLN A 18 -0.33 17.46 19.45
C GLN A 18 -1.09 17.57 18.12
N ARG A 19 -0.85 16.65 17.17
CA ARG A 19 -1.47 16.70 15.85
C ARG A 19 -2.26 15.43 15.56
N PHE A 20 -3.50 15.65 15.19
CA PHE A 20 -4.43 14.62 14.77
C PHE A 20 -4.87 14.88 13.33
N ARG A 21 -5.22 13.83 12.62
CA ARG A 21 -5.84 13.92 11.29
C ARG A 21 -7.00 12.93 11.19
N THR A 22 -7.89 13.16 10.25
CA THR A 22 -8.92 12.19 9.90
C THR A 22 -8.28 10.87 9.46
N CYS A 23 -8.85 9.76 9.93
CA CYS A 23 -8.39 8.44 9.55
C CYS A 23 -8.76 8.18 8.08
N LEU A 24 -7.75 8.10 7.22
CA LEU A 24 -7.94 7.91 5.78
C LEU A 24 -8.50 6.52 5.44
N ALA A 25 -8.29 5.52 6.30
CA ALA A 25 -8.77 4.16 6.07
C ALA A 25 -10.30 4.04 6.20
N CYS A 26 -10.91 4.78 7.13
CA CYS A 26 -12.37 4.81 7.32
C CYS A 26 -13.00 6.15 6.93
N LEU A 27 -12.23 7.05 6.32
CA LEU A 27 -12.66 8.41 5.93
C LEU A 27 -13.34 9.17 7.09
N GLY A 28 -12.82 9.02 8.31
CA GLY A 28 -13.37 9.67 9.49
C GLY A 28 -14.59 8.99 10.12
N ARG A 29 -15.11 7.89 9.55
CA ARG A 29 -16.33 7.24 10.07
C ARG A 29 -16.14 6.37 11.30
N GLY A 30 -14.89 6.04 11.65
CA GLY A 30 -14.60 5.13 12.76
C GLY A 30 -14.87 3.65 12.46
N GLU A 31 -15.62 3.33 11.43
CA GLU A 31 -15.92 1.98 10.98
C GLU A 31 -15.46 1.77 9.54
N LEU A 32 -15.02 0.55 9.22
CA LEU A 32 -14.80 0.18 7.83
C LEU A 32 -16.18 -0.15 7.24
N SER A 33 -16.68 0.76 6.41
CA SER A 33 -17.82 0.43 5.57
C SER A 33 -17.37 -0.71 4.66
N ALA A 34 -18.12 -1.81 4.66
CA ALA A 34 -17.88 -2.94 3.79
C ALA A 34 -18.22 -2.55 2.34
N ALA A 35 -17.46 -1.62 1.76
CA ALA A 35 -17.45 -1.36 0.33
C ALA A 35 -16.52 -2.38 -0.37
N VAL A 36 -16.67 -3.66 -0.02
CA VAL A 36 -16.42 -4.72 -1.01
C VAL A 36 -17.76 -4.88 -1.71
N SER A 37 -18.08 -3.93 -2.58
CA SER A 37 -18.83 -4.33 -3.76
C SER A 37 -17.90 -5.32 -4.42
N THR A 38 -18.23 -6.60 -4.33
CA THR A 38 -17.80 -7.58 -5.31
C THR A 38 -18.19 -7.00 -6.65
N ALA A 39 -17.33 -6.16 -7.23
CA ALA A 39 -17.28 -6.01 -8.67
C ALA A 39 -17.25 -7.47 -9.16
N PRO A 40 -18.21 -7.90 -10.00
CA PRO A 40 -18.19 -9.27 -10.49
C PRO A 40 -16.79 -9.48 -11.05
N LEU A 41 -16.04 -10.37 -10.41
CA LEU A 41 -14.74 -10.83 -10.90
C LEU A 41 -15.06 -11.36 -12.30
N ASN A 42 -14.75 -10.56 -13.32
CA ASN A 42 -14.77 -11.04 -14.69
C ASN A 42 -13.80 -12.22 -14.71
N SER A 43 -14.34 -13.42 -14.73
CA SER A 43 -13.59 -14.67 -14.65
C SER A 43 -12.84 -14.86 -15.97
N GLN A 44 -11.77 -14.11 -16.16
CA GLN A 44 -10.78 -14.45 -17.18
C GLN A 44 -9.95 -15.59 -16.62
N PRO A 45 -9.89 -16.75 -17.29
CA PRO A 45 -9.03 -17.83 -16.87
C PRO A 45 -7.59 -17.30 -16.86
N LEU A 46 -6.90 -17.53 -15.74
CA LEU A 46 -5.48 -17.25 -15.57
C LEU A 46 -4.72 -18.15 -16.54
N ASN A 47 -4.50 -17.68 -17.77
CA ASN A 47 -3.65 -18.37 -18.73
C ASN A 47 -2.21 -18.22 -18.23
N SER A 48 -1.70 -19.23 -17.52
CA SER A 48 -0.34 -19.29 -17.03
C SER A 48 0.63 -19.49 -18.19
N GLN A 49 0.92 -18.41 -18.92
CA GLN A 49 2.11 -18.35 -19.75
C GLN A 49 3.30 -17.99 -18.85
N PRO A 50 4.39 -18.76 -18.84
CA PRO A 50 5.60 -18.37 -18.13
C PRO A 50 6.11 -17.05 -18.72
N LEU A 51 6.31 -16.05 -17.85
CA LEU A 51 6.79 -14.72 -18.18
C LEU A 51 8.28 -14.78 -18.55
N ASN A 52 8.57 -15.36 -19.71
CA ASN A 52 9.91 -15.50 -20.25
C ASN A 52 10.29 -14.17 -20.93
N GLY A 53 10.76 -13.18 -20.17
CA GLY A 53 11.26 -11.94 -20.76
C GLY A 53 11.28 -10.68 -19.88
N LEU A 54 11.77 -10.73 -18.64
CA LEU A 54 12.11 -9.52 -17.87
C LEU A 54 13.60 -9.46 -17.45
N THR A 55 14.49 -9.88 -18.34
CA THR A 55 15.87 -9.39 -18.34
C THR A 55 15.93 -8.18 -19.26
N THR A 56 15.84 -6.96 -18.70
CA THR A 56 16.43 -5.68 -19.19
C THR A 56 15.62 -4.50 -18.63
N ALA A 57 15.85 -4.18 -17.36
CA ALA A 57 15.64 -2.83 -16.79
C ALA A 57 16.30 -2.65 -15.40
N ALA A 58 17.07 -3.64 -14.91
CA ALA A 58 17.77 -3.56 -13.62
C ALA A 58 19.23 -3.08 -13.75
N SER A 59 19.59 -2.35 -14.82
CA SER A 59 20.98 -1.96 -15.08
C SER A 59 21.34 -0.52 -14.70
N GLU A 60 20.42 0.26 -14.12
CA GLU A 60 20.68 1.69 -13.83
C GLU A 60 20.61 2.06 -12.33
N LEU A 61 20.15 1.18 -11.43
CA LEU A 61 20.11 1.49 -9.99
C LEU A 61 21.30 0.93 -9.17
N SER A 62 22.19 0.14 -9.78
CA SER A 62 23.38 -0.41 -9.10
C SER A 62 24.63 0.47 -9.23
N ARG A 63 24.61 1.54 -10.05
CA ARG A 63 25.75 2.46 -10.17
C ARG A 63 25.77 3.60 -9.16
N LEU A 64 24.66 3.87 -8.47
CA LEU A 64 24.62 4.91 -7.44
C LEU A 64 24.85 4.39 -6.01
N VAL A 65 24.86 3.06 -5.81
CA VAL A 65 25.06 2.43 -4.49
C VAL A 65 26.48 1.89 -4.27
N SER A 66 27.42 2.27 -5.14
CA SER A 66 28.85 1.91 -5.01
C SER A 66 29.80 3.11 -4.81
N VAL A 67 29.28 4.35 -4.75
CA VAL A 67 30.11 5.58 -4.57
C VAL A 67 29.85 6.24 -3.21
N THR A 68 29.66 5.46 -2.14
CA THR A 68 29.67 5.98 -0.76
C THR A 68 30.52 5.16 0.20
N SER A 69 31.29 4.19 -0.29
CA SER A 69 32.23 3.41 0.50
C SER A 69 33.66 3.66 0.04
N SER A 70 34.20 4.88 0.26
CA SER A 70 35.64 5.21 0.37
C SER A 70 35.84 6.75 0.44
N VAL A 71 35.54 7.37 1.58
CA VAL A 71 36.25 8.61 1.98
C VAL A 71 37.19 8.20 3.10
N SER A 72 38.46 8.07 2.74
CA SER A 72 39.63 8.22 3.60
C SER A 72 40.71 8.84 2.74
#